data_AF-A0A520UFW0-F1
#
_entry.id   AF-A0A520UFW0-F1
#
_cell.length_a   1.000
_cell.length_b   1.000
_cell.length_c   1.000
_cell.angle_alpha   90.00
_cell.angle_beta   90.00
_cell.angle_gamma   90.00
#
_symmetry.space_group_name_H-M   'P 1'
#
loop_
_entity.id
_entity.type
_entity.pdbx_description
1 polymer ?
#
loop_
_entity_poly.entity_id
_entity_poly.type
_entity_poly.pdbx_seq_one_letter_code
_entity_poly.pdbx_strand_id
1 'polypeptide(L)'
;MFNLERWIEIFQSIRKNKLRAVLSGFTVSLGILLFIILFGLGEGLKNSYEDLFLNGADNVVFVYPGKTTKPFGGFKSNRRIEFDNSDI
;
A
#
# COMPACT_ATOMS: atom_id res chain seq x y z
N MET A 1 27.54 -21.46 -30.85
CA MET A 1 26.58 -20.86 -31.81
C MET A 1 26.25 -19.40 -31.47
N PHE A 2 27.22 -18.64 -30.93
CA PHE A 2 27.07 -17.21 -30.67
C PHE A 2 27.67 -16.45 -31.85
N ASN A 3 26.82 -15.83 -32.67
CA ASN A 3 27.27 -15.09 -33.85
C ASN A 3 27.50 -13.62 -33.46
N LEU A 4 28.74 -13.30 -33.12
CA LEU A 4 29.18 -11.93 -32.82
C LEU A 4 28.94 -10.98 -34.00
N GLU A 5 29.04 -11.50 -35.22
CA GLU A 5 28.79 -10.76 -36.47
C GLU A 5 27.39 -10.16 -36.54
N ARG A 6 26.36 -10.90 -36.09
CA ARG A 6 24.97 -10.41 -36.06
C ARG A 6 24.80 -9.23 -35.12
N TRP A 7 25.45 -9.26 -33.96
CA TRP A 7 25.40 -8.16 -33.00
C TRP A 7 26.06 -6.90 -33.56
N ILE A 8 27.19 -7.05 -34.25
CA ILE A 8 27.88 -5.95 -34.93
C ILE A 8 27.00 -5.34 -36.02
N GLU A 9 26.33 -6.18 -36.82
CA GLU A 9 25.43 -5.74 -37.89
C GLU A 9 24.23 -4.95 -37.36
N ILE A 10 23.59 -5.41 -36.28
CA ILE A 10 22.49 -4.69 -35.61
C ILE A 10 22.98 -3.31 -35.12
N PHE A 11 24.15 -3.26 -34.51
CA PHE A 11 24.70 -2.00 -34.00
C PHE A 11 25.07 -1.03 -35.13
N GLN A 12 25.59 -1.55 -36.25
CA GLN A 12 25.84 -0.77 -37.46
C GLN A 12 24.53 -0.20 -38.05
N SER A 13 23.46 -1.00 -38.09
CA SER A 13 22.14 -0.57 -38.55
C SER A 13 21.54 0.53 -37.67
N ILE A 14 21.63 0.38 -36.34
CA ILE A 14 21.22 1.39 -35.36
C ILE A 14 22.03 2.69 -35.56
N ARG A 15 23.36 2.57 -35.76
CA ARG A 15 24.24 3.72 -35.97
C ARG A 15 23.99 4.43 -37.31
N LYS A 16 23.48 3.72 -38.32
CA LYS A 16 23.11 4.28 -39.63
C LYS A 16 21.85 5.14 -39.52
N ASN A 17 20.89 4.78 -38.66
CA ASN A 17 19.63 5.51 -38.45
C ASN A 17 19.46 5.99 -37.01
N LYS A 18 20.41 6.80 -36.54
CA LYS A 18 20.48 7.26 -35.13
C LYS A 18 19.18 7.92 -34.66
N LEU A 19 18.58 8.78 -35.48
CA LEU A 19 17.41 9.57 -35.10
C LEU A 19 16.18 8.66 -34.85
N ARG A 20 15.96 7.68 -35.73
CA ARG A 20 14.87 6.70 -35.59
C ARG A 20 15.06 5.82 -34.36
N ALA A 21 16.27 5.30 -34.15
CA ALA A 21 16.56 4.42 -33.02
C ALA A 21 16.43 5.16 -31.67
N VAL A 22 16.90 6.41 -31.60
CA VAL A 22 16.77 7.24 -30.39
C VAL A 22 15.31 7.57 -30.10
N LEU A 23 14.53 8.02 -31.10
CA LEU A 23 13.11 8.32 -30.88
C LEU A 23 12.33 7.09 -30.41
N SER A 24 12.54 5.93 -31.04
CA SER A 24 11.85 4.69 -30.66
C SER A 24 12.25 4.23 -29.25
N GLY A 25 13.54 4.30 -28.91
CA GLY A 25 14.01 3.99 -27.56
C GLY A 25 13.46 4.96 -26.51
N PHE A 26 13.38 6.25 -26.84
CA PHE A 26 12.85 7.28 -25.95
C PHE A 26 11.38 7.06 -25.62
N THR A 27 10.55 6.70 -26.60
CA THR A 27 9.13 6.36 -26.36
C THR A 27 8.97 5.18 -25.41
N VAL A 28 9.76 4.11 -25.60
CA VAL A 28 9.71 2.93 -24.72
C VAL A 28 10.17 3.28 -23.30
N SER A 29 11.28 4.02 -23.18
CA SER A 29 11.79 4.47 -21.88
C SER A 29 10.80 5.36 -21.14
N LEU A 30 10.12 6.28 -21.83
CA LEU A 30 9.06 7.09 -21.23
C LEU A 30 7.88 6.24 -20.75
N GLY A 31 7.48 5.22 -21.50
CA GLY A 31 6.41 4.31 -21.09
C GLY A 31 6.76 3.55 -19.81
N ILE A 32 7.98 3.02 -19.73
CA ILE A 32 8.48 2.33 -18.54
C ILE A 32 8.61 3.30 -17.37
N LEU A 33 9.07 4.53 -17.60
CA LEU A 33 9.18 5.56 -16.58
C LEU A 33 7.80 5.88 -15.96
N LEU A 34 6.78 6.10 -16.80
CA LEU A 34 5.42 6.35 -16.33
C LEU A 34 4.87 5.17 -15.54
N PHE A 35 5.14 3.95 -16.00
CA PHE A 35 4.74 2.73 -15.29
C PHE A 35 5.39 2.65 -13.90
N ILE A 36 6.71 2.88 -13.79
CA ILE A 36 7.44 2.84 -12.52
C ILE A 36 6.93 3.91 -11.56
N ILE A 37 6.69 5.14 -12.04
CA ILE A 37 6.16 6.23 -11.22
C ILE A 37 4.78 5.87 -10.67
N LEU A 38 3.87 5.42 -11.55
CA LEU A 38 2.51 5.07 -11.13
C LEU A 38 2.51 3.89 -10.16
N PHE A 39 3.33 2.87 -10.42
CA PHE A 39 3.48 1.72 -9.54
C PHE A 39 4.04 2.13 -8.17
N GLY A 40 5.10 2.94 -8.15
CA GLY A 40 5.70 3.43 -6.92
C GLY A 40 4.74 4.29 -6.10
N LEU A 41 3.96 5.15 -6.75
CA LEU A 41 2.92 5.94 -6.07
C LEU A 41 1.79 5.06 -5.53
N GLY A 42 1.36 4.05 -6.29
CA GLY A 42 0.31 3.12 -5.86
C GLY A 42 0.70 2.31 -4.63
N GLU A 43 1.88 1.69 -4.64
CA GLU A 43 2.40 0.95 -3.49
C GLU A 43 2.74 1.88 -2.32
N GLY A 44 3.30 3.05 -2.59
CA GLY A 44 3.57 4.06 -1.56
C GLY A 44 2.29 4.50 -0.85
N LEU A 45 1.24 4.80 -1.60
CA LEU A 45 -0.06 5.18 -1.05
C LEU A 45 -0.68 4.05 -0.24
N LYS A 46 -0.63 2.80 -0.74
CA LYS A 46 -1.13 1.63 -0.01
C LYS A 46 -0.43 1.50 1.35
N ASN A 47 0.90 1.57 1.37
CA ASN A 47 1.67 1.44 2.61
C ASN A 47 1.38 2.59 3.58
N SER A 48 1.26 3.83 3.11
CA SER A 48 0.88 4.95 3.97
C SER A 48 -0.55 4.85 4.49
N TYR A 49 -1.49 4.32 3.70
CA TYR A 49 -2.86 4.07 4.15
C TYR A 49 -2.89 2.96 5.20
N GLU A 50 -2.13 1.90 5.00
CA GLU A 50 -1.98 0.83 5.98
C GLU A 50 -1.41 1.38 7.30
N ASP A 51 -0.35 2.18 7.27
CA ASP A 51 0.21 2.82 8.49
C ASP A 51 -0.79 3.76 9.19
N LEU A 52 -1.54 4.57 8.44
CA LEU A 52 -2.48 5.53 9.03
C LEU A 52 -3.72 4.85 9.64
N PHE A 53 -4.19 3.74 9.06
CA PHE A 53 -5.40 3.06 9.50
C PHE A 53 -5.13 1.88 10.45
N LEU A 54 -4.04 1.12 10.28
CA LEU A 54 -3.70 0.00 11.17
C LEU A 54 -3.23 0.47 12.55
N ASN A 55 -2.55 1.63 12.65
CA ASN A 55 -2.22 2.23 13.95
C ASN A 55 -3.47 2.62 14.77
N GLY A 56 -4.66 2.68 14.16
CA GLY A 56 -5.91 3.07 14.82
C GLY A 56 -6.90 1.94 15.08
N ALA A 57 -6.77 0.76 14.46
CA ALA A 57 -7.89 -0.18 14.35
C ALA A 57 -7.61 -1.64 14.74
N ASP A 58 -6.36 -2.10 14.79
CA ASP A 58 -6.10 -3.53 15.01
C ASP A 58 -6.32 -3.99 16.47
N ASN A 59 -6.24 -3.07 17.44
CA ASN A 59 -6.35 -3.38 18.87
C ASN A 59 -7.39 -2.52 19.62
N VAL A 60 -8.49 -2.11 18.95
CA VAL A 60 -9.56 -1.36 19.62
C VAL A 60 -10.77 -2.27 19.87
N VAL A 61 -10.95 -2.67 21.13
CA VAL A 61 -12.17 -3.37 21.58
C VAL A 61 -13.14 -2.32 22.13
N PHE A 62 -14.26 -2.14 21.45
CA PHE A 62 -15.35 -1.29 21.95
C PHE A 62 -16.22 -2.08 22.92
N VAL A 63 -16.16 -1.75 24.21
CA VAL A 63 -17.04 -2.33 25.24
C VAL A 63 -18.13 -1.33 25.59
N TYR A 64 -19.40 -1.72 25.44
CA TYR A 64 -20.55 -0.88 25.79
C TYR A 64 -21.16 -1.34 27.13
N PRO A 65 -21.35 -0.43 28.10
CA PRO A 65 -21.92 -0.83 29.37
C PRO A 65 -23.42 -1.11 29.23
N GLY A 66 -23.81 -2.32 29.61
CA GLY A 66 -25.22 -2.70 29.75
C GLY A 66 -25.87 -2.13 31.01
N LYS A 67 -27.12 -2.53 31.26
CA LYS A 67 -27.80 -2.31 32.54
C LYS A 67 -27.72 -3.54 33.42
N THR A 68 -27.57 -3.36 34.73
CA THR A 68 -27.51 -4.47 35.68
C THR A 68 -28.85 -5.21 35.78
N THR A 69 -28.86 -6.54 35.67
CA THR A 69 -30.08 -7.36 35.81
C THR A 69 -30.30 -7.88 37.22
N LYS A 70 -29.24 -7.98 38.03
CA LYS A 70 -29.30 -8.48 39.42
C LYS A 70 -28.85 -7.40 40.42
N PRO A 71 -29.50 -7.29 41.59
CA PRO A 71 -29.00 -6.47 42.68
C PRO A 71 -27.74 -7.10 43.30
N PHE A 72 -26.74 -6.28 43.63
CA PHE A 72 -25.46 -6.73 44.19
C PHE A 72 -24.87 -5.65 45.11
N GLY A 73 -24.22 -6.06 46.20
CA GLY A 73 -23.46 -5.16 47.09
C GLY A 73 -24.29 -4.02 47.73
N GLY A 74 -25.58 -4.23 48.01
CA GLY A 74 -26.47 -3.20 48.57
C GLY A 74 -27.11 -2.27 47.54
N PHE A 75 -26.82 -2.46 46.25
CA PHE A 75 -27.38 -1.63 45.17
C PHE A 75 -28.53 -2.33 44.43
N LYS A 76 -29.50 -1.52 43.95
CA LYS A 76 -30.66 -1.98 43.15
C LYS A 76 -30.24 -2.40 41.73
N SER A 77 -31.04 -3.27 41.10
CA SER A 77 -30.93 -3.63 39.69
C SER A 77 -31.33 -2.44 38.78
N ASN A 78 -31.05 -2.55 37.48
CA ASN A 78 -31.33 -1.57 36.43
C ASN A 78 -30.49 -0.28 36.48
N ARG A 79 -29.24 -0.38 36.94
CA ARG A 79 -28.28 0.73 36.90
C ARG A 79 -27.41 0.62 35.65
N ARG A 80 -26.98 1.76 35.12
CA ARG A 80 -25.98 1.81 34.06
C ARG A 80 -24.63 1.38 34.64
N ILE A 81 -23.99 0.42 33.99
CA ILE A 81 -22.63 0.02 34.35
C ILE A 81 -21.70 1.16 33.94
N GLU A 82 -20.74 1.50 34.78
CA GLU A 82 -19.68 2.45 34.48
C GLU A 82 -18.40 1.63 34.53
N PHE A 83 -17.68 1.56 33.41
CA PHE A 83 -16.40 0.87 33.35
C PHE A 83 -15.33 1.80 33.89
N ASP A 84 -14.54 1.31 34.83
CA ASP A 84 -13.28 1.95 35.16
C ASP A 84 -12.18 1.43 34.22
N ASN A 85 -11.12 2.21 34.01
CA ASN A 85 -9.97 1.78 33.20
C ASN A 85 -9.25 0.57 33.79
N SER A 86 -9.52 0.22 35.06
CA SER A 86 -9.03 -0.96 35.75
C SER A 86 -9.85 -2.24 35.47
N ASP A 87 -11.05 -2.09 34.88
CA ASP A 87 -11.96 -3.19 34.49
C ASP A 87 -11.79 -3.62 33.01
N ILE A 88 -10.94 -2.91 32.25
CA ILE A 88 -10.58 -3.17 30.84
C ILE A 88 -9.23 -3.90 30.81
#